data_AF-A0A8S4AR71-F1
#
_entry.id   AF-A0A8S4AR71-F1
#
_cell.length_a   1.000
_cell.length_b   1.000
_cell.length_c   1.000
_cell.angle_alpha   90.00
_cell.angle_beta   90.00
_cell.angle_gamma   90.00
#
_symmetry.space_group_name_H-M   'P 1'
#
loop_
_entity.id
_entity.type
_entity.pdbx_description
1 polymer ?
#
loop_
_entity_poly.entity_id
_entity_poly.type
_entity_poly.pdbx_seq_one_letter_code
_entity_poly.pdbx_strand_id
1 'polypeptide(L)'
;MAEAKGTKSNSGSRSSGGNGGVRVPQETSLKTGVVLSDERVDFLREQAFCVLRVKTDKWNRFIGAEENQKIILDFLDHIWTNRLLLFTGPGGTLHAGDAQTSPPWKTKLLCVLKKGVKRIDRQKFRHQLRLGEVPGYPMEHLPVVISEILVCVLSNGLNHEDWPGVVSDDIHRHLERLRSKVVTLRGHAEGRTLLPLPLCVERAQSQDILLSPTGWPLDRGLLYSIETLIVQWSGQIWDVLKKDSGMLLLQGDHPGPSVELHFWTTQKENLQGIRSQVCR
;
A
#
# COMPACT_ATOMS: atom_id res chain seq x y z
N MET A 1 -79.05 -3.27 33.79
CA MET A 1 -78.08 -2.62 34.71
C MET A 1 -77.23 -1.70 33.85
N ALA A 2 -77.48 -0.39 33.75
CA ALA A 2 -77.52 0.64 34.82
C ALA A 2 -76.12 0.82 35.44
N GLU A 3 -75.48 2.01 35.50
CA GLU A 3 -75.88 3.42 35.30
C GLU A 3 -74.78 4.16 34.45
N ALA A 4 -74.99 5.24 33.67
CA ALA A 4 -75.26 6.66 34.04
C ALA A 4 -74.31 7.20 35.15
N LYS A 5 -73.77 8.44 35.16
CA LYS A 5 -74.11 9.74 34.52
C LYS A 5 -72.92 10.73 34.76
N GLY A 6 -72.81 11.86 34.04
CA GLY A 6 -72.00 13.02 34.50
C GLY A 6 -71.41 13.92 33.41
N THR A 7 -71.74 15.23 33.42
CA THR A 7 -71.48 16.16 32.29
C THR A 7 -71.22 17.60 32.78
N LYS A 8 -70.18 18.29 32.23
CA LYS A 8 -69.92 19.78 32.25
C LYS A 8 -69.59 20.42 33.64
N SER A 9 -68.90 21.57 33.78
CA SER A 9 -68.23 22.54 32.85
C SER A 9 -67.41 23.62 33.61
N ASN A 10 -66.45 24.30 32.92
CA ASN A 10 -65.77 25.60 33.26
C ASN A 10 -64.93 25.67 34.56
N SER A 11 -63.79 26.40 34.68
CA SER A 11 -62.91 27.21 33.80
C SER A 11 -61.51 27.36 34.49
N GLY A 12 -60.46 28.10 34.06
CA GLY A 12 -60.24 29.05 32.95
C GLY A 12 -58.85 29.75 33.00
N SER A 13 -58.63 30.77 32.16
CA SER A 13 -57.52 31.77 32.12
C SER A 13 -56.03 31.35 31.94
N ARG A 14 -55.48 31.70 30.75
CA ARG A 14 -54.13 32.24 30.40
C ARG A 14 -52.94 32.11 31.40
N SER A 15 -51.79 31.58 30.94
CA SER A 15 -50.63 32.40 30.46
C SER A 15 -49.34 31.62 30.13
N SER A 16 -48.55 32.20 29.19
CA SER A 16 -47.08 32.22 29.08
C SER A 16 -46.18 30.96 29.17
N GLY A 17 -45.59 30.59 28.02
CA GLY A 17 -44.12 30.51 27.87
C GLY A 17 -43.40 29.17 28.08
N GLY A 18 -42.33 28.92 27.31
CA GLY A 18 -41.37 27.84 27.56
C GLY A 18 -41.00 26.95 26.35
N ASN A 19 -40.34 27.51 25.33
CA ASN A 19 -39.92 26.73 24.16
C ASN A 19 -38.61 25.95 24.45
N GLY A 20 -38.73 24.73 24.98
CA GLY A 20 -37.61 23.88 25.43
C GLY A 20 -36.87 23.12 24.31
N GLY A 21 -36.39 23.83 23.28
CA GLY A 21 -35.60 23.23 22.21
C GLY A 21 -34.15 22.98 22.62
N VAL A 22 -33.79 21.74 22.97
CA VAL A 22 -32.40 21.34 23.23
C VAL A 22 -31.57 21.52 21.96
N ARG A 23 -30.68 22.51 21.93
CA ARG A 23 -29.83 22.84 20.77
C ARG A 23 -28.36 22.87 21.15
N VAL A 24 -27.64 21.79 20.84
CA VAL A 24 -26.17 21.70 20.86
C VAL A 24 -25.73 20.79 19.70
N PRO A 25 -24.62 21.05 18.97
CA PRO A 25 -23.77 22.25 18.95
C PRO A 25 -23.81 23.00 17.60
N GLN A 26 -23.70 24.33 17.65
CA GLN A 26 -23.42 25.18 16.48
C GLN A 26 -21.91 25.30 16.19
N GLU A 27 -21.06 24.82 17.12
CA GLU A 27 -19.58 24.89 17.04
C GLU A 27 -18.96 23.95 16.00
N THR A 28 -19.55 22.77 15.76
CA THR A 28 -19.08 21.79 14.77
C THR A 28 -19.11 22.37 13.36
N SER A 29 -20.16 23.13 13.04
CA SER A 29 -20.30 23.87 11.79
C SER A 29 -19.25 24.97 11.63
N LEU A 30 -18.92 25.69 12.71
CA LEU A 30 -17.90 26.74 12.71
C LEU A 30 -16.49 26.18 12.51
N LYS A 31 -16.11 25.11 13.22
CA LYS A 31 -14.81 24.43 13.04
C LYS A 31 -14.65 23.89 11.60
N THR A 32 -15.69 23.25 11.08
CA THR A 32 -15.72 22.76 9.69
C THR A 32 -15.53 23.89 8.68
N GLY A 33 -16.15 25.06 8.89
CA GLY A 33 -15.96 26.24 8.04
C GLY A 33 -14.53 26.79 8.03
N VAL A 34 -13.84 26.76 9.18
CA VAL A 34 -12.42 27.17 9.27
C VAL A 34 -11.50 26.19 8.53
N VAL A 35 -11.74 24.87 8.65
CA VAL A 35 -10.96 23.84 7.94
C VAL A 35 -11.16 23.93 6.42
N LEU A 36 -12.38 24.19 5.96
CA LEU A 36 -12.70 24.42 4.54
C LEU A 36 -12.17 25.74 3.98
N SER A 37 -11.67 26.65 4.83
CA SER A 37 -11.08 27.93 4.43
C SER A 37 -9.54 27.90 4.39
N ASP A 38 -8.90 26.77 4.73
CA ASP A 38 -7.45 26.64 4.72
C ASP A 38 -6.96 26.15 3.34
N GLU A 39 -6.23 26.99 2.60
CA GLU A 39 -5.67 26.67 1.27
C GLU A 39 -4.84 25.38 1.24
N ARG A 40 -4.26 24.98 2.37
CA ARG A 40 -3.49 23.73 2.50
C ARG A 40 -4.41 22.51 2.42
N VAL A 41 -5.60 22.59 3.00
CA VAL A 41 -6.64 21.54 2.96
C VAL A 41 -7.28 21.48 1.58
N ASP A 42 -7.52 22.64 0.97
CA ASP A 42 -8.03 22.75 -0.40
C ASP A 42 -7.06 22.17 -1.44
N PHE A 43 -5.75 22.33 -1.25
CA PHE A 43 -4.76 21.64 -2.06
C PHE A 43 -4.78 20.11 -1.87
N LEU A 44 -4.94 19.62 -0.63
CA LEU A 44 -5.09 18.17 -0.39
C LEU A 44 -6.35 17.61 -1.06
N ARG A 45 -7.45 18.38 -1.11
CA ARG A 45 -8.67 18.06 -1.88
C ARG A 45 -8.37 17.93 -3.37
N GLU A 46 -7.67 18.89 -3.97
CA GLU A 46 -7.26 18.86 -5.37
C GLU A 46 -6.45 17.59 -5.68
N GLN A 47 -5.46 17.25 -4.85
CA GLN A 47 -4.65 16.05 -5.04
C GLN A 47 -5.48 14.76 -4.89
N ALA A 48 -6.42 14.71 -3.95
CA ALA A 48 -7.35 13.58 -3.81
C ALA A 48 -8.29 13.44 -5.03
N PHE A 49 -8.72 14.53 -5.64
CA PHE A 49 -9.52 14.51 -6.88
C PHE A 49 -8.69 14.02 -8.08
N CYS A 50 -7.47 14.53 -8.25
CA CYS A 50 -6.59 14.13 -9.36
C CYS A 50 -6.09 12.68 -9.24
N VAL A 51 -5.54 12.31 -8.08
CA VAL A 51 -4.87 11.01 -7.88
C VAL A 51 -5.87 9.90 -7.58
N LEU A 52 -6.77 10.10 -6.63
CA LEU A 52 -7.72 9.07 -6.16
C LEU A 52 -9.06 9.11 -6.91
N ARG A 53 -9.29 10.07 -7.80
CA ARG A 53 -10.55 10.26 -8.55
C ARG A 53 -11.78 10.38 -7.64
N VAL A 54 -11.59 10.94 -6.45
CA VAL A 54 -12.65 11.15 -5.45
C VAL A 54 -13.63 12.20 -5.96
N LYS A 55 -14.94 11.98 -5.76
CA LYS A 55 -16.00 12.95 -6.09
C LYS A 55 -16.22 13.94 -4.94
N THR A 56 -16.71 15.14 -5.26
CA THR A 56 -16.98 16.22 -4.30
C THR A 56 -17.92 15.80 -3.17
N ASP A 57 -18.94 14.98 -3.44
CA ASP A 57 -19.87 14.48 -2.42
C ASP A 57 -19.20 13.52 -1.41
N LYS A 58 -18.13 12.82 -1.83
CA LYS A 58 -17.36 11.92 -0.96
C LYS A 58 -16.36 12.70 -0.12
N TRP A 59 -15.69 13.70 -0.70
CA TRP A 59 -14.83 14.62 0.05
C TRP A 59 -15.61 15.40 1.11
N ASN A 60 -16.76 15.98 0.75
CA ASN A 60 -17.58 16.76 1.68
C ASN A 60 -18.09 15.93 2.87
N ARG A 61 -18.43 14.64 2.65
CA ARG A 61 -18.75 13.71 3.75
C ARG A 61 -17.53 13.38 4.60
N PHE A 62 -16.38 13.14 3.98
CA PHE A 62 -15.12 12.80 4.66
C PHE A 62 -14.64 13.95 5.55
N ILE A 63 -14.55 15.18 5.02
CA ILE A 63 -14.11 16.38 5.76
C ILE A 63 -15.16 16.86 6.77
N GLY A 64 -16.41 16.40 6.68
CA GLY A 64 -17.45 16.68 7.66
C GLY A 64 -17.29 15.92 8.99
N ALA A 65 -16.41 14.92 9.06
CA ALA A 65 -16.09 14.21 10.31
C ALA A 65 -14.91 14.86 11.03
N GLU A 66 -15.08 15.21 12.31
CA GLU A 66 -14.06 15.90 13.11
C GLU A 66 -12.75 15.10 13.23
N GLU A 67 -12.81 13.77 13.25
CA GLU A 67 -11.64 12.89 13.28
C GLU A 67 -10.74 13.09 12.04
N ASN A 68 -11.34 13.17 10.85
CA ASN A 68 -10.61 13.40 9.60
C ASN A 68 -10.04 14.81 9.52
N GLN A 69 -10.79 15.82 9.98
CA GLN A 69 -10.29 17.18 10.13
C GLN A 69 -9.06 17.21 11.05
N LYS A 70 -9.14 16.54 12.19
CA LYS A 70 -8.05 16.43 13.15
C LYS A 70 -6.82 15.76 12.54
N ILE A 71 -6.96 14.62 11.85
CA ILE A 71 -5.82 13.95 11.18
C ILE A 71 -5.12 14.87 10.17
N ILE A 72 -5.88 15.65 9.39
CA ILE A 72 -5.32 16.59 8.41
C ILE A 72 -4.63 17.78 9.10
N LEU A 73 -5.25 18.39 10.11
CA LEU A 73 -4.66 19.50 10.86
C LEU A 73 -3.43 19.03 11.67
N ASP A 74 -3.50 17.87 12.31
CA ASP A 74 -2.36 17.27 13.01
C ASP A 74 -1.23 16.96 12.03
N PHE A 75 -1.53 16.54 10.78
CA PHE A 75 -0.53 16.47 9.73
C PHE A 75 0.03 17.85 9.37
N LEU A 76 -0.77 18.91 9.20
CA LEU A 76 -0.25 20.20 8.71
C LEU A 76 0.51 21.00 9.77
N ASP A 77 -0.03 21.09 11.00
CA ASP A 77 0.38 22.05 12.03
C ASP A 77 1.37 21.49 13.07
N HIS A 78 1.55 20.18 13.14
CA HIS A 78 2.49 19.54 14.08
C HIS A 78 3.76 19.01 13.41
N ILE A 79 4.82 18.77 14.19
CA ILE A 79 6.14 18.33 13.66
C ILE A 79 6.35 16.81 13.72
N TRP A 80 5.61 16.10 14.57
CA TRP A 80 5.75 14.65 14.76
C TRP A 80 5.17 13.82 13.60
N THR A 81 4.18 14.38 12.89
CA THR A 81 3.59 13.85 11.66
C THR A 81 4.39 14.31 10.43
N ASN A 82 5.07 13.38 9.77
CA ASN A 82 5.80 13.62 8.51
C ASN A 82 5.09 13.02 7.27
N ARG A 83 4.04 12.22 7.47
CA ARG A 83 3.32 11.47 6.44
C ARG A 83 1.81 11.50 6.70
N LEU A 84 1.04 11.73 5.65
CA LEU A 84 -0.41 11.55 5.58
C LEU A 84 -0.71 10.57 4.44
N LEU A 85 -1.60 9.62 4.68
CA LEU A 85 -2.12 8.68 3.70
C LEU A 85 -3.59 8.96 3.44
N LEU A 86 -3.97 9.03 2.17
CA LEU A 86 -5.36 9.11 1.72
C LEU A 86 -5.64 7.93 0.80
N PHE A 87 -6.75 7.22 1.01
CA PHE A 87 -7.14 6.07 0.19
C PHE A 87 -8.66 5.89 0.12
N THR A 88 -9.13 5.25 -0.95
CA THR A 88 -10.54 4.96 -1.15
C THR A 88 -10.88 3.54 -0.70
N GLY A 89 -11.75 3.40 0.30
CA GLY A 89 -12.30 2.13 0.76
C GLY A 89 -13.49 1.64 -0.08
N PRO A 90 -14.10 0.51 0.32
CA PRO A 90 -15.32 -0.02 -0.31
C PRO A 90 -16.43 1.04 -0.42
N GLY A 91 -17.16 1.04 -1.54
CA GLY A 91 -18.18 2.05 -1.82
C GLY A 91 -17.65 3.46 -2.11
N GLY A 92 -16.34 3.61 -2.38
CA GLY A 92 -15.70 4.88 -2.71
C GLY A 92 -15.70 5.88 -1.55
N THR A 93 -15.67 5.37 -0.31
CA THR A 93 -15.45 6.18 0.90
C THR A 93 -14.00 6.61 0.97
N LEU A 94 -13.72 7.89 1.26
CA LEU A 94 -12.36 8.37 1.47
C LEU A 94 -11.98 8.17 2.94
N HIS A 95 -10.76 7.69 3.18
CA HIS A 95 -10.18 7.49 4.50
C HIS A 95 -8.84 8.22 4.57
N ALA A 96 -8.51 8.73 5.77
CA ALA A 96 -7.20 9.26 6.10
C ALA A 96 -6.52 8.36 7.12
N GLY A 97 -5.19 8.24 7.00
CA GLY A 97 -4.36 7.47 7.91
C GLY A 97 -2.99 8.10 8.09
N ASP A 98 -2.34 7.75 9.19
CA ASP A 98 -0.98 8.14 9.52
C ASP A 98 0.00 6.97 9.24
N ALA A 99 1.16 6.95 9.91
CA ALA A 99 2.12 5.85 9.80
C ALA A 99 1.69 4.55 10.52
N GLN A 100 0.73 4.60 11.46
CA GLN A 100 0.22 3.42 12.18
C GLN A 100 -0.96 2.77 11.44
N THR A 101 -1.67 3.55 10.62
CA THR A 101 -2.79 3.07 9.82
C THR A 101 -2.29 2.16 8.69
N SER A 102 -2.69 0.89 8.71
CA SER A 102 -2.39 -0.07 7.63
C SER A 102 -3.49 -0.03 6.56
N PRO A 103 -3.29 0.65 5.41
CA PRO A 103 -4.30 0.72 4.36
C PRO A 103 -4.48 -0.64 3.66
N PRO A 104 -5.64 -0.89 3.01
CA PRO A 104 -5.83 -2.09 2.21
C PRO A 104 -4.82 -2.13 1.04
N TRP A 105 -4.04 -3.21 0.94
CA TRP A 105 -2.99 -3.37 -0.08
C TRP A 105 -3.52 -3.41 -1.53
N LYS A 106 -4.84 -3.59 -1.72
CA LYS A 106 -5.53 -3.57 -3.02
C LYS A 106 -5.99 -2.17 -3.45
N THR A 107 -5.98 -1.17 -2.56
CA THR A 107 -6.51 0.17 -2.85
C THR A 107 -5.41 1.14 -3.27
N LYS A 108 -5.72 1.98 -4.26
CA LYS A 108 -4.86 3.10 -4.65
C LYS A 108 -4.70 4.09 -3.48
N LEU A 109 -3.48 4.57 -3.29
CA LEU A 109 -3.04 5.39 -2.17
C LEU A 109 -2.39 6.69 -2.66
N LEU A 110 -2.78 7.81 -2.05
CA LEU A 110 -2.08 9.09 -2.15
C LEU A 110 -1.28 9.27 -0.85
N CYS A 111 0.04 9.26 -0.98
CA CYS A 111 0.98 9.52 0.09
C CYS A 111 1.42 10.99 0.02
N VAL A 112 1.20 11.75 1.09
CA VAL A 112 1.65 13.13 1.22
C VAL A 112 2.72 13.17 2.30
N LEU A 113 3.93 13.58 1.93
CA LEU A 113 5.11 13.60 2.78
C LEU A 113 5.60 15.04 2.99
N LYS A 114 6.12 15.33 4.17
CA LYS A 114 6.79 16.62 4.44
C LYS A 114 8.24 16.62 4.00
N LYS A 115 8.69 17.76 3.51
CA LYS A 115 10.11 18.05 3.24
C LYS A 115 10.83 18.42 4.55
N GLY A 116 11.06 17.42 5.39
CA GLY A 116 11.72 17.54 6.69
C GLY A 116 10.76 17.69 7.88
N VAL A 117 11.33 17.75 9.09
CA VAL A 117 10.60 17.80 10.37
C VAL A 117 10.21 19.25 10.69
N LYS A 118 9.19 19.76 10.00
CA LYS A 118 8.70 21.15 10.13
C LYS A 118 7.17 21.24 10.06
N ARG A 119 6.62 22.34 10.59
CA ARG A 119 5.22 22.73 10.36
C ARG A 119 5.07 23.26 8.92
N ILE A 120 3.87 23.16 8.35
CA ILE A 120 3.62 23.54 6.96
C ILE A 120 3.08 24.97 6.86
N ASP A 121 3.88 25.87 6.29
CA ASP A 121 3.58 27.30 6.22
C ASP A 121 2.47 27.63 5.21
N ARG A 122 1.54 28.51 5.60
CA ARG A 122 0.38 28.89 4.77
C ARG A 122 0.73 29.51 3.42
N GLN A 123 1.89 30.17 3.26
CA GLN A 123 2.25 30.84 2.00
C GLN A 123 3.13 30.00 1.05
N LYS A 124 3.78 28.92 1.51
CA LYS A 124 4.76 28.16 0.69
C LYS A 124 4.62 26.63 0.79
N PHE A 125 3.52 26.14 1.37
CA PHE A 125 3.25 24.72 1.60
C PHE A 125 3.48 23.80 0.38
N ARG A 126 3.13 24.23 -0.83
CA ARG A 126 3.28 23.40 -2.05
C ARG A 126 4.72 22.91 -2.29
N HIS A 127 5.73 23.69 -1.92
CA HIS A 127 7.15 23.31 -2.03
C HIS A 127 7.70 22.56 -0.82
N GLN A 128 6.92 22.53 0.27
CA GLN A 128 7.22 21.83 1.53
C GLN A 128 6.60 20.43 1.59
N LEU A 129 5.73 20.09 0.62
CA LEU A 129 5.11 18.78 0.49
C LEU A 129 5.72 18.01 -0.71
N ARG A 130 5.82 16.70 -0.56
CA ARG A 130 6.09 15.73 -1.63
C ARG A 130 4.87 14.84 -1.77
N LEU A 131 4.42 14.64 -3.00
CA LEU A 131 3.29 13.79 -3.33
C LEU A 131 3.82 12.49 -3.94
N GLY A 132 3.29 11.36 -3.50
CA GLY A 132 3.59 10.05 -4.05
C GLY A 132 2.30 9.27 -4.28
N GLU A 133 2.09 8.83 -5.52
CA GLU A 133 1.06 7.84 -5.83
C GLU A 133 1.62 6.44 -5.52
N VAL A 134 0.84 5.62 -4.81
CA VAL A 134 1.09 4.19 -4.68
C VAL A 134 -0.09 3.46 -5.30
N PRO A 135 0.11 2.67 -6.37
CA PRO A 135 -0.95 1.88 -6.96
C PRO A 135 -1.44 0.79 -5.99
N GLY A 136 -2.65 0.27 -6.23
CA GLY A 136 -3.03 -0.99 -5.60
C GLY A 136 -2.09 -2.12 -6.05
N TYR A 137 -2.01 -3.21 -5.29
CA TYR A 137 -1.14 -4.35 -5.61
C TYR A 137 0.36 -3.96 -5.69
N PRO A 138 0.92 -3.31 -4.63
CA PRO A 138 2.30 -2.81 -4.67
C PRO A 138 3.35 -3.92 -4.91
N MET A 139 3.04 -5.18 -4.56
CA MET A 139 3.92 -6.34 -4.82
C MET A 139 4.04 -6.69 -6.32
N GLU A 140 3.07 -6.34 -7.15
CA GLU A 140 3.13 -6.50 -8.61
C GLU A 140 4.00 -5.42 -9.24
N HIS A 141 3.82 -4.16 -8.80
CA HIS A 141 4.49 -3.00 -9.38
C HIS A 141 5.92 -2.77 -8.87
N LEU A 142 6.21 -3.06 -7.59
CA LEU A 142 7.52 -2.80 -6.98
C LEU A 142 8.70 -3.47 -7.71
N PRO A 143 8.66 -4.75 -8.13
CA PRO A 143 9.78 -5.33 -8.86
C PRO A 143 9.97 -4.70 -10.25
N VAL A 144 8.90 -4.22 -10.90
CA VAL A 144 9.00 -3.45 -12.17
C VAL A 144 9.67 -2.11 -11.92
N VAL A 145 9.30 -1.39 -10.86
CA VAL A 145 9.95 -0.12 -10.46
C VAL A 145 11.43 -0.33 -10.13
N ILE A 146 11.79 -1.44 -9.48
CA ILE A 146 13.20 -1.78 -9.21
C ILE A 146 13.96 -2.00 -10.53
N SER A 147 13.45 -2.87 -11.42
CA SER A 147 14.11 -3.18 -12.70
C SER A 147 14.24 -1.96 -13.62
N GLU A 148 13.12 -1.30 -13.91
CA GLU A 148 13.03 -0.35 -15.02
C GLU A 148 13.43 1.07 -14.63
N ILE A 149 13.31 1.42 -13.34
CA ILE A 149 13.61 2.77 -12.84
C ILE A 149 14.84 2.75 -11.94
N LEU A 150 14.83 1.98 -10.84
CA LEU A 150 15.90 2.08 -9.84
C LEU A 150 17.25 1.57 -10.36
N VAL A 151 17.29 0.43 -11.06
CA VAL A 151 18.53 -0.06 -11.68
C VAL A 151 19.07 0.95 -12.69
N CYS A 152 18.21 1.49 -13.57
CA CYS A 152 18.60 2.47 -14.59
C CYS A 152 19.11 3.80 -13.99
N VAL A 153 18.52 4.26 -12.89
CA VAL A 153 18.92 5.52 -12.22
C VAL A 153 20.16 5.35 -11.34
N LEU A 154 20.29 4.22 -10.64
CA LEU A 154 21.30 4.02 -9.60
C LEU A 154 22.52 3.19 -10.04
N SER A 155 22.40 2.41 -11.12
CA SER A 155 23.51 1.59 -11.66
C SER A 155 24.19 2.21 -12.89
N ASN A 156 23.67 3.34 -13.40
CA ASN A 156 24.30 4.07 -14.50
C ASN A 156 25.40 4.98 -13.94
N GLY A 157 26.67 4.68 -14.26
CA GLY A 157 27.82 5.47 -13.81
C GLY A 157 27.77 6.95 -14.24
N LEU A 158 27.17 7.25 -15.40
CA LEU A 158 27.01 8.64 -15.89
C LEU A 158 26.07 9.50 -15.04
N ASN A 159 25.31 8.89 -14.13
CA ASN A 159 24.48 9.62 -13.17
C ASN A 159 25.25 10.00 -11.89
N HIS A 160 26.44 9.42 -11.67
CA HIS A 160 27.18 9.47 -10.40
C HIS A 160 28.69 9.61 -10.64
N GLU A 161 29.11 10.73 -11.23
CA GLU A 161 30.53 11.03 -11.55
C GLU A 161 31.49 10.88 -10.34
N ASP A 162 31.01 11.14 -9.12
CA ASP A 162 31.79 11.04 -7.89
C ASP A 162 31.90 9.61 -7.30
N TRP A 163 31.21 8.61 -7.87
CA TRP A 163 31.14 7.27 -7.30
C TRP A 163 32.22 6.33 -7.89
N PRO A 164 33.05 5.70 -7.04
CA PRO A 164 33.93 4.62 -7.50
C PRO A 164 33.11 3.48 -8.11
N GLY A 165 33.60 2.87 -9.21
CA GLY A 165 32.88 1.80 -9.92
C GLY A 165 32.41 0.65 -9.01
N VAL A 166 33.22 0.28 -8.01
CA VAL A 166 32.88 -0.74 -7.00
C VAL A 166 31.62 -0.43 -6.19
N VAL A 167 31.25 0.85 -6.02
CA VAL A 167 30.02 1.30 -5.36
C VAL A 167 28.83 1.13 -6.30
N SER A 168 28.99 1.48 -7.58
CA SER A 168 27.96 1.25 -8.61
C SER A 168 27.65 -0.24 -8.77
N ASP A 169 28.69 -1.08 -8.82
CA ASP A 169 28.55 -2.55 -8.87
C ASP A 169 27.84 -3.10 -7.63
N ASP A 170 28.15 -2.57 -6.45
CA ASP A 170 27.51 -3.02 -5.21
C ASP A 170 26.04 -2.62 -5.12
N ILE A 171 25.72 -1.39 -5.51
CA ILE A 171 24.35 -0.90 -5.61
C ILE A 171 23.56 -1.72 -6.62
N HIS A 172 24.14 -2.06 -7.77
CA HIS A 172 23.55 -2.97 -8.75
C HIS A 172 23.23 -4.34 -8.11
N ARG A 173 24.22 -4.99 -7.46
CA ARG A 173 24.01 -6.25 -6.72
C ARG A 173 22.93 -6.15 -5.64
N HIS A 174 22.85 -5.02 -4.94
CA HIS A 174 21.83 -4.79 -3.91
C HIS A 174 20.43 -4.62 -4.51
N LEU A 175 20.30 -4.00 -5.68
CA LEU A 175 19.03 -3.87 -6.40
C LEU A 175 18.57 -5.22 -6.98
N GLU A 176 19.47 -6.03 -7.54
CA GLU A 176 19.17 -7.43 -7.93
C GLU A 176 18.62 -8.22 -6.74
N ARG A 177 19.33 -8.21 -5.61
CA ARG A 177 18.92 -8.91 -4.38
C ARG A 177 17.58 -8.42 -3.85
N LEU A 178 17.31 -7.10 -3.90
CA LEU A 178 16.04 -6.53 -3.50
C LEU A 178 14.91 -6.97 -4.44
N ARG A 179 15.13 -6.91 -5.75
CA ARG A 179 14.18 -7.36 -6.77
C ARG A 179 13.79 -8.83 -6.56
N SER A 180 14.77 -9.72 -6.46
CA SER A 180 14.52 -11.15 -6.26
C SER A 180 13.72 -11.41 -4.97
N LYS A 181 14.06 -10.74 -3.86
CA LYS A 181 13.29 -10.83 -2.61
C LYS A 181 11.84 -10.36 -2.79
N VAL A 182 11.60 -9.25 -3.50
CA VAL A 182 10.25 -8.73 -3.76
C VAL A 182 9.44 -9.70 -4.64
N VAL A 183 10.05 -10.31 -5.66
CA VAL A 183 9.39 -11.33 -6.50
C VAL A 183 9.03 -12.58 -5.68
N THR A 184 9.96 -13.11 -4.89
CA THR A 184 9.69 -14.25 -4.00
C THR A 184 8.60 -13.91 -2.97
N LEU A 185 8.63 -12.73 -2.35
CA LEU A 185 7.60 -12.27 -1.40
C LEU A 185 6.23 -12.09 -2.05
N ARG A 186 6.17 -11.60 -3.30
CA ARG A 186 4.91 -11.55 -4.07
C ARG A 186 4.33 -12.96 -4.21
N GLY A 187 5.16 -13.91 -4.63
CA GLY A 187 4.75 -15.31 -4.73
C GLY A 187 4.16 -15.82 -3.41
N HIS A 188 4.87 -15.63 -2.30
CA HIS A 188 4.41 -16.07 -0.98
C HIS A 188 3.06 -15.45 -0.60
N ALA A 189 2.84 -14.17 -0.90
CA ALA A 189 1.56 -13.49 -0.67
C ALA A 189 0.41 -14.02 -1.58
N GLU A 190 0.75 -14.54 -2.76
CA GLU A 190 -0.17 -15.22 -3.69
C GLU A 190 -0.33 -16.74 -3.40
N GLY A 191 0.37 -17.28 -2.40
CA GLY A 191 0.39 -18.72 -2.10
C GLY A 191 1.23 -19.57 -3.05
N ARG A 192 2.11 -18.95 -3.86
CA ARG A 192 2.90 -19.59 -4.92
C ARG A 192 4.41 -19.39 -4.73
N THR A 193 5.22 -20.28 -5.27
CA THR A 193 6.68 -20.15 -5.27
C THR A 193 7.11 -19.56 -6.59
N LEU A 194 7.59 -18.32 -6.55
CA LEU A 194 8.14 -17.62 -7.72
C LEU A 194 9.67 -17.67 -7.67
N LEU A 195 10.25 -18.11 -8.78
CA LEU A 195 11.69 -18.27 -8.96
C LEU A 195 12.21 -17.11 -9.84
N PRO A 196 12.65 -15.98 -9.25
CA PRO A 196 13.13 -14.83 -10.02
C PRO A 196 14.39 -15.19 -10.79
N LEU A 197 14.48 -14.78 -12.06
CA LEU A 197 15.70 -14.80 -12.85
C LEU A 197 16.55 -13.53 -12.56
N PRO A 198 17.89 -13.56 -12.70
CA PRO A 198 18.73 -12.37 -12.60
C PRO A 198 18.43 -11.38 -13.74
N LEU A 199 18.54 -10.06 -13.54
CA LEU A 199 18.23 -9.12 -14.62
C LEU A 199 19.18 -9.23 -15.82
N CYS A 200 20.43 -9.68 -15.62
CA CYS A 200 21.33 -9.97 -16.73
C CYS A 200 20.82 -11.11 -17.63
N VAL A 201 20.12 -12.10 -17.08
CA VAL A 201 19.50 -13.21 -17.83
C VAL A 201 18.18 -12.77 -18.47
N GLU A 202 17.38 -11.93 -17.79
CA GLU A 202 16.12 -11.42 -18.35
C GLU A 202 16.32 -10.36 -19.46
N ARG A 203 17.43 -9.62 -19.42
CA ARG A 203 17.77 -8.58 -20.42
C ARG A 203 18.63 -9.09 -21.57
N ALA A 204 19.36 -10.19 -21.39
CA ALA A 204 20.10 -10.81 -22.49
C ALA A 204 19.12 -11.28 -23.55
N GLN A 205 19.14 -10.66 -24.73
CA GLN A 205 18.37 -11.18 -25.85
C GLN A 205 18.99 -12.51 -26.28
N SER A 206 18.17 -13.45 -26.76
CA SER A 206 18.66 -14.76 -27.22
C SER A 206 19.72 -14.66 -28.34
N GLN A 207 19.83 -13.50 -29.00
CA GLN A 207 20.82 -13.20 -30.03
C GLN A 207 22.18 -12.77 -29.41
N ASP A 208 22.20 -12.10 -28.27
CA ASP A 208 23.46 -11.68 -27.60
C ASP A 208 24.24 -12.87 -27.02
N ILE A 209 23.53 -13.92 -26.59
CA ILE A 209 24.12 -15.15 -26.04
C ILE A 209 24.78 -16.01 -27.14
N LEU A 210 24.36 -15.84 -28.41
CA LEU A 210 24.79 -16.69 -29.53
C LEU A 210 25.87 -16.06 -30.42
N LEU A 211 26.21 -14.78 -30.25
CA LEU A 211 27.04 -14.02 -31.20
C LEU A 211 28.44 -13.62 -30.65
N SER A 212 29.14 -14.56 -30.01
CA SER A 212 30.62 -14.52 -29.92
C SER A 212 31.22 -15.63 -30.80
N PRO A 213 31.70 -15.32 -32.02
CA PRO A 213 32.37 -16.29 -32.89
C PRO A 213 33.74 -16.77 -32.37
N THR A 214 34.27 -16.09 -31.35
CA THR A 214 35.49 -16.45 -30.62
C THR A 214 35.14 -17.12 -29.31
N GLY A 215 35.87 -18.20 -28.98
CA GLY A 215 35.59 -19.08 -27.86
C GLY A 215 35.37 -18.36 -26.52
N TRP A 216 34.41 -18.89 -25.75
CA TRP A 216 33.93 -18.32 -24.51
C TRP A 216 35.06 -17.90 -23.54
N PRO A 217 34.96 -16.68 -23.01
CA PRO A 217 34.80 -16.49 -21.59
C PRO A 217 33.33 -16.16 -21.34
N LEU A 218 32.57 -17.11 -20.80
CA LEU A 218 31.32 -16.73 -20.15
C LEU A 218 31.71 -15.74 -19.06
N ASP A 219 31.11 -14.54 -19.06
CA ASP A 219 31.44 -13.53 -18.06
C ASP A 219 31.38 -14.17 -16.67
N ARG A 220 32.46 -14.03 -15.90
CA ARG A 220 32.54 -14.62 -14.55
C ARG A 220 31.43 -14.07 -13.66
N GLY A 221 30.98 -12.84 -13.90
CA GLY A 221 29.78 -12.26 -13.29
C GLY A 221 28.52 -13.06 -13.62
N LEU A 222 28.22 -13.25 -14.91
CA LEU A 222 27.08 -14.07 -15.37
C LEU A 222 27.12 -15.50 -14.82
N LEU A 223 28.27 -16.18 -14.87
CA LEU A 223 28.41 -17.54 -14.34
C LEU A 223 28.10 -17.60 -12.84
N TYR A 224 28.67 -16.68 -12.05
CA TYR A 224 28.43 -16.58 -10.62
C TYR A 224 26.97 -16.22 -10.28
N SER A 225 26.32 -15.37 -11.10
CA SER A 225 24.90 -15.08 -10.98
C SER A 225 24.02 -16.31 -11.22
N ILE A 226 24.35 -17.15 -12.21
CA ILE A 226 23.65 -18.41 -12.49
C ILE A 226 23.89 -19.45 -11.40
N GLU A 227 25.12 -19.59 -10.89
CA GLU A 227 25.44 -20.48 -9.77
C GLU A 227 24.63 -20.07 -8.51
N THR A 228 24.68 -18.79 -8.16
CA THR A 228 23.92 -18.21 -7.04
C THR A 228 22.42 -18.41 -7.20
N LEU A 229 21.90 -18.29 -8.42
CA LEU A 229 20.50 -18.55 -8.76
C LEU A 229 20.09 -20.00 -8.47
N ILE A 230 20.87 -20.97 -8.95
CA ILE A 230 20.60 -22.41 -8.77
C ILE A 230 20.60 -22.78 -7.27
N VAL A 231 21.52 -22.21 -6.49
CA VAL A 231 21.55 -22.38 -5.02
C VAL A 231 20.29 -21.79 -4.38
N GLN A 232 19.86 -20.58 -4.77
CA GLN A 232 18.65 -19.96 -4.22
C GLN A 232 17.35 -20.66 -4.64
N TRP A 233 17.29 -21.19 -5.85
CA TRP A 233 16.13 -21.94 -6.36
C TRP A 233 16.03 -23.31 -5.70
N SER A 234 17.14 -24.04 -5.56
CA SER A 234 17.14 -25.34 -4.89
C SER A 234 16.72 -25.23 -3.42
N GLY A 235 17.15 -24.19 -2.71
CA GLY A 235 16.63 -23.87 -1.36
C GLY A 235 15.12 -23.61 -1.32
N GLN A 236 14.60 -22.74 -2.20
CA GLN A 236 13.15 -22.47 -2.25
C GLN A 236 12.31 -23.70 -2.63
N ILE A 237 12.80 -24.55 -3.53
CA ILE A 237 12.13 -25.80 -3.92
C ILE A 237 12.16 -26.78 -2.73
N TRP A 238 13.29 -26.88 -2.02
CA TRP A 238 13.42 -27.71 -0.82
C TRP A 238 12.43 -27.29 0.27
N ASP A 239 12.28 -25.99 0.54
CA ASP A 239 11.32 -25.48 1.52
C ASP A 239 9.86 -25.77 1.13
N VAL A 240 9.55 -25.87 -0.18
CA VAL A 240 8.24 -26.32 -0.66
C VAL A 240 8.05 -27.82 -0.47
N LEU A 241 9.07 -28.63 -0.80
CA LEU A 241 9.02 -30.09 -0.67
C LEU A 241 8.98 -30.56 0.79
N LYS A 242 9.55 -29.77 1.71
CA LYS A 242 9.55 -30.05 3.15
C LYS A 242 8.19 -29.76 3.84
N LYS A 243 7.24 -29.13 3.14
CA LYS A 243 5.89 -28.90 3.70
C LYS A 243 5.17 -30.22 3.92
N ASP A 244 4.76 -30.45 5.17
CA ASP A 244 3.99 -31.62 5.59
C ASP A 244 2.56 -31.21 5.95
N SER A 245 1.56 -31.98 5.51
CA SER A 245 0.14 -31.79 5.87
C SER A 245 -0.10 -32.05 7.36
N GLY A 246 0.72 -32.91 7.98
CA GLY A 246 0.65 -33.25 9.41
C GLY A 246 1.03 -32.13 10.37
N MET A 247 1.64 -31.03 9.91
CA MET A 247 2.17 -29.97 10.79
C MET A 247 1.14 -29.37 11.75
N LEU A 248 -0.12 -29.22 11.34
CA LEU A 248 -1.19 -28.71 12.22
C LEU A 248 -1.56 -29.74 13.30
N LEU A 249 -1.61 -31.02 12.96
CA LEU A 249 -1.84 -32.11 13.93
C LEU A 249 -0.69 -32.20 14.94
N LEU A 250 0.56 -32.04 14.48
CA LEU A 250 1.76 -31.99 15.33
C LEU A 250 1.80 -30.77 16.26
N GLN A 251 1.10 -29.68 15.91
CA GLN A 251 0.92 -28.49 16.76
C GLN A 251 -0.23 -28.64 17.77
N GLY A 252 -0.97 -29.75 17.74
CA GLY A 252 -2.09 -30.03 18.64
C GLY A 252 -3.45 -29.56 18.14
N ASP A 253 -3.54 -29.00 16.92
CA ASP A 253 -4.81 -28.64 16.31
C ASP A 253 -5.60 -29.89 15.84
N HIS A 254 -6.88 -29.71 15.58
CA HIS A 254 -7.77 -30.75 15.07
C HIS A 254 -8.38 -30.34 13.71
N PRO A 255 -7.55 -30.19 12.65
CA PRO A 255 -8.02 -29.88 11.30
C PRO A 255 -8.93 -31.00 10.76
N GLY A 256 -10.03 -30.62 10.11
CA GLY A 256 -10.90 -31.55 9.41
C GLY A 256 -10.31 -32.02 8.06
N PRO A 257 -10.84 -33.10 7.45
CA PRO A 257 -10.32 -33.67 6.19
C PRO A 257 -10.28 -32.68 5.00
N SER A 258 -11.12 -31.64 5.01
CA SER A 258 -11.12 -30.58 4.01
C SER A 258 -9.81 -29.77 3.98
N VAL A 259 -9.13 -29.63 5.12
CA VAL A 259 -7.84 -28.92 5.22
C VAL A 259 -6.74 -29.68 4.49
N GLU A 260 -6.71 -31.00 4.62
CA GLU A 260 -5.75 -31.85 3.90
C GLU A 260 -6.00 -31.84 2.39
N LEU A 261 -7.26 -31.94 1.95
CA LEU A 261 -7.61 -31.82 0.53
C LEU A 261 -7.20 -30.45 -0.05
N HIS A 262 -7.38 -29.37 0.71
CA HIS A 262 -6.95 -28.03 0.30
C HIS A 262 -5.42 -27.90 0.26
N PHE A 263 -4.71 -28.48 1.23
CA PHE A 263 -3.24 -28.55 1.25
C PHE A 263 -2.71 -29.25 -0.01
N TRP A 264 -3.18 -30.46 -0.32
CA TRP A 264 -2.71 -31.21 -1.48
C TRP A 264 -3.06 -30.54 -2.81
N THR A 265 -4.21 -29.87 -2.90
CA THR A 265 -4.59 -29.07 -4.08
C THR A 265 -3.62 -27.91 -4.28
N THR A 266 -3.37 -27.12 -3.24
CA THR A 266 -2.46 -25.97 -3.27
C THR A 266 -1.02 -26.39 -3.56
N GLN A 267 -0.55 -27.47 -2.93
CA GLN A 267 0.78 -28.03 -3.13
C GLN A 267 0.98 -28.53 -4.56
N LYS A 268 -0.02 -29.21 -5.14
CA LYS A 268 -0.01 -29.65 -6.54
C LYS A 268 0.07 -28.46 -7.50
N GLU A 269 -0.77 -27.43 -7.31
CA GLU A 269 -0.74 -26.23 -8.14
C GLU A 269 0.61 -25.50 -8.05
N ASN A 270 1.16 -25.39 -6.85
CA ASN A 270 2.46 -24.76 -6.63
C ASN A 270 3.60 -25.53 -7.32
N LEU A 271 3.65 -26.86 -7.19
CA LEU A 271 4.65 -27.71 -7.87
C LEU A 271 4.51 -27.66 -9.40
N GLN A 272 3.29 -27.60 -9.93
CA GLN A 272 3.05 -27.38 -11.36
C GLN A 272 3.54 -26.00 -11.82
N GLY A 273 3.36 -24.97 -10.99
CA GLY A 273 3.90 -23.62 -11.22
C GLY A 273 5.43 -23.55 -11.20
N ILE A 274 6.08 -24.26 -10.27
CA ILE A 274 7.55 -24.39 -10.22
C ILE A 274 8.06 -25.09 -11.48
N ARG A 275 7.49 -26.24 -11.85
CA ARG A 275 7.88 -26.97 -13.07
C ARG A 275 7.78 -26.09 -14.32
N SER A 276 6.70 -25.31 -14.42
CA SER A 276 6.48 -24.42 -15.57
C SER A 276 7.44 -23.22 -15.62
N GLN A 277 8.02 -22.82 -14.49
CA GLN A 277 9.07 -21.78 -14.42
C GLN A 277 10.46 -22.35 -14.79
N VAL A 278 10.77 -23.57 -14.36
CA VAL A 278 12.07 -24.21 -14.63
C VAL A 278 12.19 -24.72 -16.08
N CYS A 279 11.08 -25.09 -16.72
CA CYS A 279 11.04 -25.54 -18.11
C CYS A 279 10.80 -24.42 -19.14
N ARG A 280 11.06 -23.15 -18.78
CA ARG A 280 10.85 -21.97 -19.62
C ARG A 280 12.15 -21.47 -20.24
#